data_AF-A0A939M9V8-F1
#
_entry.id   AF-A0A939M9V8-F1
#
_cell.length_a   1.000
_cell.length_b   1.000
_cell.length_c   1.000
_cell.angle_alpha   90.00
_cell.angle_beta   90.00
_cell.angle_gamma   90.00
#
_symmetry.space_group_name_H-M   'P 1'
#
loop_
_entity.id
_entity.type
_entity.pdbx_description
1 polymer ?
#
loop_
_entity_poly.entity_id
_entity_poly.type
_entity_poly.pdbx_seq_one_letter_code
_entity_poly.pdbx_strand_id
1 'polypeptide(L)' 'MMDENLARLRAHRNNISRYRRLLRTKLLPLERQFIKRRLSEEAAALQSLSASTFPIAFNEPRPSRPLPIAEVMP' A
#
# COMPACT_ATOMS: atom_id res chain seq x y z
N MET A 1 13.15 -15.48 11.25
CA MET A 1 12.09 -14.54 11.70
C MET A 1 11.96 -13.33 10.76
N MET A 2 13.04 -12.60 10.44
CA MET A 2 13.01 -11.52 9.42
C MET A 2 12.57 -12.01 8.03
N ASP A 3 13.11 -13.14 7.56
CA ASP A 3 12.74 -13.71 6.24
C ASP A 3 11.28 -14.13 6.15
N GLU A 4 10.70 -14.57 7.26
CA GLU A 4 9.30 -14.96 7.33
C GLU A 4 8.37 -13.75 7.24
N ASN A 5 8.72 -12.65 7.91
CA ASN A 5 8.01 -11.38 7.77
C ASN A 5 8.14 -10.82 6.35
N LEU A 6 9.31 -10.94 5.72
CA LEU A 6 9.51 -10.53 4.33
C LEU A 6 8.69 -11.39 3.36
N ALA A 7 8.62 -12.71 3.59
CA ALA A 7 7.80 -13.63 2.80
C ALA A 7 6.31 -13.29 2.92
N ARG A 8 5.83 -13.00 4.14
CA ARG A 8 4.45 -12.54 4.39
C ARG A 8 4.16 -11.18 3.72
N LEU A 9 5.07 -10.22 3.81
CA LEU A 9 4.97 -8.92 3.11
C LEU A 9 4.83 -9.09 1.60
N ARG A 10 5.65 -9.97 1.00
CA ARG A 10 5.55 -10.30 -0.43
C ARG A 10 4.23 -10.99 -0.77
N ALA A 11 3.78 -11.92 0.07
CA ALA A 11 2.50 -12.60 -0.11
C ALA A 11 1.32 -11.62 -0.10
N HIS A 12 1.24 -10.73 0.91
CA HIS A 12 0.18 -9.70 0.98
C HIS A 12 0.20 -8.77 -0.24
N ARG A 13 1.38 -8.33 -0.70
CA ARG A 13 1.51 -7.53 -1.93
C ARG A 13 0.98 -8.27 -3.17
N ASN A 14 1.34 -9.54 -3.31
CA ASN A 14 0.90 -10.38 -4.43
C ASN A 14 -0.62 -10.59 -4.40
N ASN A 15 -1.19 -10.86 -3.21
CA ASN A 15 -2.62 -11.02 -3.03
C ASN A 15 -3.38 -9.73 -3.39
N ILE A 16 -2.91 -8.57 -2.94
CA ILE A 16 -3.51 -7.27 -3.29
C ILE A 16 -3.51 -7.05 -4.81
N SER A 17 -2.37 -7.30 -5.48
CA SER A 17 -2.28 -7.17 -6.94
C SER A 17 -3.26 -8.11 -7.66
N ARG A 18 -3.34 -9.36 -7.21
CA ARG A 18 -4.27 -10.36 -7.75
C ARG A 18 -5.73 -9.93 -7.56
N TYR A 19 -6.10 -9.46 -6.37
CA TYR A 19 -7.46 -8.99 -6.10
C TYR A 19 -7.83 -7.74 -6.90
N ARG A 20 -6.90 -6.80 -7.09
CA ARG A 20 -7.10 -5.64 -7.99
C ARG A 20 -7.34 -6.10 -9.43
N ARG A 21 -6.62 -7.13 -9.90
CA ARG A 21 -6.83 -7.69 -11.25
C ARG A 21 -8.18 -8.40 -11.37
N LEU A 22 -8.60 -9.16 -10.35
CA LEU A 22 -9.92 -9.79 -10.28
C LEU A 22 -11.05 -8.75 -10.33
N LEU A 23 -10.92 -7.62 -9.64
CA LEU A 23 -11.96 -6.58 -9.67
C LEU A 23 -12.18 -5.95 -11.07
N ARG A 24 -11.24 -6.15 -12.00
CA ARG A 24 -11.35 -5.72 -13.41
C ARG A 24 -12.08 -6.74 -14.29
N THR A 25 -12.36 -7.95 -13.81
CA THR A 25 -13.12 -8.96 -14.56
C THR A 25 -14.62 -8.87 -14.23
N LYS A 26 -15.42 -9.63 -14.98
CA LYS A 26 -16.84 -9.85 -14.64
C LYS A 26 -16.88 -10.70 -13.36
N LEU A 27 -17.57 -10.20 -12.35
CA LEU A 27 -17.76 -10.82 -11.04
C LEU A 27 -19.20 -10.60 -10.62
N LEU A 28 -19.77 -11.57 -9.91
CA LEU A 28 -21.06 -11.41 -9.26
C LEU A 28 -20.95 -10.35 -8.14
N PRO A 29 -22.07 -9.70 -7.75
CA PRO A 29 -22.07 -8.72 -6.67
C PRO A 29 -21.48 -9.26 -5.37
N LEU A 30 -21.82 -10.51 -5.02
CA LEU A 30 -21.30 -11.20 -3.84
C LEU A 30 -19.79 -11.43 -3.91
N GLU A 31 -19.27 -11.90 -5.04
CA GLU A 31 -17.84 -12.09 -5.25
C GLU A 31 -17.09 -10.77 -5.17
N ARG A 32 -17.64 -9.71 -5.78
CA ARG A 32 -17.07 -8.37 -5.73
C ARG A 32 -17.01 -7.84 -4.29
N GLN A 33 -18.06 -8.04 -3.50
CA GLN A 33 -18.09 -7.64 -2.09
C GLN A 33 -17.06 -8.43 -1.28
N PHE A 34 -16.98 -9.75 -1.48
CA PHE A 34 -15.99 -10.60 -0.84
C PHE A 34 -14.56 -10.13 -1.17
N ILE A 35 -14.26 -9.90 -2.45
CA ILE A 35 -12.92 -9.45 -2.88
C ILE A 35 -12.58 -8.07 -2.31
N LYS A 36 -13.53 -7.14 -2.25
CA LYS A 36 -13.30 -5.82 -1.64
C LYS A 36 -12.94 -5.94 -0.16
N ARG A 37 -13.68 -6.76 0.59
CA ARG A 37 -13.41 -7.03 2.01
C ARG A 37 -12.03 -7.68 2.21
N ARG A 38 -11.72 -8.70 1.41
CA ARG A 38 -10.39 -9.33 1.42
C ARG A 38 -9.28 -8.33 1.10
N LEU A 39 -9.50 -7.44 0.13
CA LEU A 39 -8.51 -6.43 -0.23
C LEU A 39 -8.22 -5.44 0.92
N SER A 40 -9.25 -5.03 1.69
CA SER A 40 -9.02 -4.22 2.90
C SER A 40 -8.29 -4.98 4.00
N GLU A 41 -8.61 -6.26 4.20
CA GLU A 41 -7.94 -7.11 5.19
C GLU A 41 -6.45 -7.30 4.85
N GLU A 42 -6.12 -7.60 3.59
CA GLU A 42 -4.71 -7.73 3.16
C GLU A 42 -3.95 -6.40 3.26
N ALA A 43 -4.58 -5.27 2.95
CA ALA A 43 -3.96 -3.95 3.06
C ALA A 43 -3.66 -3.59 4.52
N ALA A 44 -4.59 -3.88 5.44
CA ALA A 44 -4.40 -3.67 6.87
C ALA A 44 -3.28 -4.58 7.41
N ALA A 45 -3.28 -5.87 7.05
CA ALA A 45 -2.23 -6.81 7.44
C ALA A 45 -0.84 -6.37 6.95
N LEU A 46 -0.76 -5.87 5.72
CA LEU A 46 0.48 -5.33 5.16
C LEU A 46 0.95 -4.09 5.92
N GLN A 47 0.05 -3.16 6.25
CA GLN A 47 0.40 -1.97 7.04
C GLN A 47 0.91 -2.35 8.43
N SER A 48 0.19 -3.20 9.17
CA SER A 48 0.62 -3.67 10.48
C SER A 48 1.97 -4.40 10.43
N LEU A 49 2.15 -5.30 9.45
CA LEU A 49 3.41 -6.03 9.31
C LEU A 49 4.57 -5.12 8.88
N SER A 50 4.30 -4.13 8.03
CA SER A 50 5.31 -3.15 7.63
C SER A 50 5.73 -2.25 8.79
N ALA A 51 4.79 -1.78 9.62
CA ALA A 51 5.08 -0.98 10.80
C ALA A 51 5.93 -1.75 11.82
N SER A 52 5.66 -3.05 11.99
CA SER A 52 6.43 -3.92 12.89
C SER A 52 7.79 -4.34 12.33
N THR A 53 7.93 -4.47 11.01
CA THR A 53 9.17 -4.98 10.37
C THR A 53 10.13 -3.86 9.97
N PHE A 54 9.57 -2.72 9.54
CA PHE A 54 10.31 -1.53 9.15
C PHE A 54 9.68 -0.32 9.83
N PRO A 55 10.23 0.19 10.95
CA PRO A 55 9.74 1.41 11.59
C PRO A 55 9.97 2.68 10.74
N ILE A 56 10.39 2.53 9.49
CA ILE A 56 10.46 3.61 8.51
C ILE A 56 9.04 3.81 7.99
N ALA A 57 8.29 4.63 8.71
CA ALA A 57 7.14 5.32 8.14
C ALA A 57 7.56 5.87 6.78
N PHE A 58 6.84 5.49 5.72
CA PHE A 58 6.85 6.23 4.48
C PHE A 58 6.30 7.63 4.82
N ASN A 59 7.17 8.52 5.30
CA ASN A 59 6.96 9.94 5.12
C ASN A 59 6.94 10.10 3.60
N GLU A 60 5.75 10.29 3.04
CA GLU A 60 5.62 10.90 1.73
C GLU A 60 6.62 12.06 1.66
N PRO A 61 7.38 12.21 0.56
CA PRO A 61 8.16 13.40 0.38
C PRO A 61 7.17 14.55 0.42
N ARG A 62 7.19 15.32 1.51
CA ARG A 62 6.41 16.57 1.63
C ARG A 62 6.68 17.34 0.34
N PRO A 63 5.65 17.77 -0.40
CA PRO A 63 5.91 18.60 -1.58
C PRO A 63 6.70 19.80 -1.09
N SER A 64 7.94 19.89 -1.57
CA SER A 64 8.89 20.95 -1.26
C SER A 64 8.15 22.27 -1.45
N ARG A 65 7.96 23.03 -0.35
CA ARG A 65 7.41 24.37 -0.41
C ARG A 65 8.18 25.14 -1.49
N PRO A 66 7.53 25.67 -2.54
CA PRO A 66 8.25 26.47 -3.51
C PRO A 66 8.81 27.68 -2.75
N LEU A 67 10.13 27.85 -2.82
CA LEU A 67 10.80 29.03 -2.27
C LEU A 67 10.21 30.27 -2.96
N PRO A 68 9.86 31.33 -2.21
CA PRO A 68 9.39 32.56 -2.82
C PRO A 68 10.47 33.10 -3.76
N ILE A 69 10.09 33.36 -5.01
CA ILE A 69 10.94 33.82 -6.13
C ILE A 69 11.53 35.24 -5.87
N ALA A 70 11.31 35.82 -4.69
CA ALA A 70 11.62 37.22 -4.41
C ALA A 70 13.10 37.51 -4.05
N GLU A 71 14.00 36.52 -4.03
CA GLU A 71 15.41 36.73 -3.69
C GLU A 71 16.41 36.41 -4.82
N VAL A 72 15.95 36.32 -6.07
CA VAL A 72 16.87 36.31 -7.22
C VAL A 72 16.89 37.68 -7.91
N MET A 73 17.74 38.53 -7.33
CA MET A 73 18.55 39.61 -7.94
C MET A 73 17.92 40.92 -8.42
N PRO A 74 18.71 42.02 -8.49
CA PRO A 74 20.11 42.20 -8.04
C PRO A 74 20.26 43.12 -6.81
#